data_AF-A0A6L8NB68-F1
#
_entry.id   AF-A0A6L8NB68-F1
#
_cell.length_a   1.000
_cell.length_b   1.000
_cell.length_c   1.000
_cell.angle_alpha   90.00
_cell.angle_beta   90.00
_cell.angle_gamma   90.00
#
_symmetry.space_group_name_H-M   'P 1'
#
loop_
_entity.id
_entity.type
_entity.pdbx_description
1 polymer ?
#
loop_
_entity_poly.entity_id
_entity_poly.type
_entity_poly.pdbx_seq_one_letter_code
_entity_poly.pdbx_strand_id
1 'polypeptide(L)'
;MLPRVADSLSFLYLDMVRVLQDDTGVCAQIQASDDRTDTVYIPTAALSCLLLGPGVSITTPALTTLARHGTSVVCVGAGGVRAYAGILPDSLTTHWLEQQVTTWTDQTRRLEVAVRMYRMRFHDAELPDTVTLEQLRGMEGQRMKTLYKILAQQHGIGRFRRNYHPDQWHAQDPVNLALSSANTCLYGIVHAALLALGLSPALGFVHAGKQHAFVYDIADLYKAETTLPLAFALHQSGNPEQDARRRFRENLRLLKLLPRIVHDVQSLLTPGSPVTADQPTPASERRDTEMVHLWDPKRGVLPAGVNYGSGEQ
;
A
#
# COMPACT_ATOMS: atom_id res chain seq x y z
N MET A 1 -24.60 10.39 -12.78
CA MET A 1 -23.19 10.77 -12.92
C MET A 1 -22.40 9.95 -11.92
N LEU A 2 -21.55 9.02 -12.38
CA LEU A 2 -20.63 8.28 -11.51
C LEU A 2 -19.45 9.20 -11.16
N PRO A 3 -18.96 9.22 -9.90
CA PRO A 3 -17.83 10.04 -9.54
C PRO A 3 -16.59 9.56 -10.31
N ARG A 4 -16.00 10.47 -11.10
CA ARG A 4 -14.71 10.24 -11.76
C ARG A 4 -13.63 10.49 -10.73
N VAL A 5 -13.06 9.41 -10.25
CA VAL A 5 -12.01 9.44 -9.24
C VAL A 5 -10.69 9.26 -9.99
N ALA A 6 -10.09 10.38 -10.36
CA ALA A 6 -8.85 10.40 -11.12
C ALA A 6 -7.66 9.83 -10.31
N ASP A 7 -7.65 10.05 -8.98
CA ASP A 7 -6.48 9.72 -8.14
C ASP A 7 -6.75 8.80 -6.94
N SER A 8 -8.02 8.63 -6.53
CA SER A 8 -8.36 7.76 -5.40
C SER A 8 -8.62 6.33 -5.90
N LEU A 9 -7.73 5.40 -5.57
CA LEU A 9 -7.94 3.98 -5.89
C LEU A 9 -9.20 3.46 -5.19
N SER A 10 -10.14 2.93 -5.96
CA SER A 10 -11.26 2.15 -5.41
C SER A 10 -10.83 0.71 -5.21
N PHE A 11 -11.12 0.17 -4.03
CA PHE A 11 -10.74 -1.20 -3.65
C PHE A 11 -11.99 -2.04 -3.36
N LEU A 12 -11.98 -3.28 -3.81
CA LEU A 12 -12.97 -4.29 -3.43
C LEU A 12 -12.24 -5.50 -2.85
N TYR A 13 -12.64 -5.94 -1.68
CA TYR A 13 -12.13 -7.17 -1.06
C TYR A 13 -13.16 -8.28 -1.18
N LEU A 14 -12.71 -9.44 -1.65
CA LEU A 14 -13.50 -10.66 -1.76
C LEU A 14 -12.86 -11.77 -0.93
N ASP A 15 -13.68 -12.62 -0.33
CA ASP A 15 -13.24 -13.77 0.48
C ASP A 15 -14.28 -14.88 0.31
N MET A 16 -13.85 -16.13 0.20
CA MET A 16 -14.75 -17.29 0.07
C MET A 16 -15.79 -17.18 -1.08
N VAL A 17 -15.36 -16.73 -2.27
CA VAL A 17 -16.23 -16.60 -3.46
C VAL A 17 -15.61 -17.16 -4.73
N ARG A 18 -16.44 -17.50 -5.71
CA ARG A 18 -15.99 -17.81 -7.08
C ARG A 18 -16.24 -16.61 -7.99
N VAL A 19 -15.18 -16.04 -8.54
CA VAL A 19 -15.24 -14.92 -9.48
C VAL A 19 -15.23 -15.44 -10.91
N LEU A 20 -16.29 -15.17 -11.66
CA LEU A 20 -16.41 -15.58 -13.05
C LEU A 20 -17.01 -14.47 -13.90
N GLN A 21 -16.97 -14.69 -15.21
CA GLN A 21 -17.64 -13.83 -16.17
C GLN A 21 -18.78 -14.61 -16.81
N ASP A 22 -19.96 -14.02 -16.82
CA ASP A 22 -21.12 -14.47 -17.60
C ASP A 22 -21.41 -13.46 -18.74
N ASP A 23 -22.57 -13.60 -19.37
CA ASP A 23 -23.00 -12.74 -20.48
C ASP A 23 -23.29 -11.29 -20.04
N THR A 24 -23.49 -11.04 -18.75
CA THR A 24 -23.77 -9.71 -18.19
C THR A 24 -22.49 -9.01 -17.75
N GLY A 25 -21.52 -9.76 -17.21
CA GLY A 25 -20.23 -9.20 -16.81
C GLY A 25 -19.50 -10.06 -15.79
N VAL A 26 -18.62 -9.44 -15.03
CA VAL A 26 -17.87 -10.12 -13.95
C VAL A 26 -18.73 -10.17 -12.69
N CYS A 27 -18.89 -11.35 -12.12
CA CYS A 27 -19.67 -11.57 -10.90
C CYS A 27 -18.91 -12.44 -9.90
N ALA A 28 -19.23 -12.25 -8.62
CA ALA A 28 -18.84 -13.11 -7.52
C ALA A 28 -20.03 -14.00 -7.14
N GLN A 29 -19.81 -15.31 -7.16
CA GLN A 29 -20.76 -16.31 -6.69
C GLN A 29 -20.38 -16.76 -5.28
N ILE A 30 -21.35 -16.69 -4.39
CA ILE A 30 -21.24 -17.06 -2.98
C ILE A 30 -22.12 -18.30 -2.77
N GLN A 31 -21.52 -19.42 -2.37
CA GLN A 31 -22.30 -20.61 -2.02
C GLN A 31 -22.89 -20.40 -0.62
N ALA A 32 -24.19 -20.14 -0.54
CA ALA A 32 -24.88 -19.91 0.73
C ALA A 32 -25.37 -21.20 1.40
N SER A 33 -25.69 -22.23 0.60
CA SER A 33 -26.05 -23.59 1.01
C SER A 33 -25.91 -24.53 -0.20
N ASP A 34 -25.97 -25.85 -0.03
CA ASP A 34 -25.78 -26.81 -1.14
C ASP A 34 -26.62 -26.50 -2.40
N ASP A 35 -27.87 -26.06 -2.21
CA ASP A 35 -28.79 -25.75 -3.31
C ASP A 35 -28.93 -24.25 -3.64
N ARG A 36 -28.15 -23.37 -3.02
CA ARG A 36 -28.28 -21.91 -3.23
C ARG A 36 -26.95 -21.21 -3.43
N THR A 37 -26.84 -20.55 -4.58
CA THR A 37 -25.71 -19.69 -4.94
C THR A 37 -26.22 -18.26 -5.12
N ASP A 38 -25.74 -17.35 -4.28
CA ASP A 38 -26.00 -15.92 -4.42
C ASP A 38 -24.98 -15.32 -5.39
N THR A 39 -25.44 -14.42 -6.27
CA THR A 39 -24.58 -13.79 -7.29
C THR A 39 -24.57 -12.28 -7.11
N VAL A 40 -23.37 -11.69 -7.10
CA VAL A 40 -23.16 -10.24 -6.98
C VAL A 40 -22.28 -9.78 -8.14
N TYR A 41 -22.78 -8.83 -8.93
CA TYR A 41 -22.01 -8.24 -10.04
C TYR A 41 -20.97 -7.23 -9.53
N ILE A 42 -19.76 -7.33 -10.08
CA ILE A 42 -18.62 -6.48 -9.71
C ILE A 42 -18.59 -5.28 -10.68
N PRO A 43 -18.58 -4.02 -10.19
CA PRO A 43 -18.53 -2.84 -11.03
C PRO A 43 -17.09 -2.59 -11.55
N THR A 44 -16.60 -3.47 -12.41
CA THR A 44 -15.20 -3.51 -12.85
C THR A 44 -14.73 -2.19 -13.49
N ALA A 45 -15.58 -1.49 -14.24
CA ALA A 45 -15.23 -0.20 -14.86
C ALA A 45 -14.98 0.95 -13.86
N ALA A 46 -15.46 0.83 -12.62
CA ALA A 46 -15.25 1.81 -11.55
C ALA A 46 -14.29 1.28 -10.46
N LEU A 47 -13.68 0.12 -10.68
CA LEU A 47 -12.85 -0.57 -9.71
C LEU A 47 -11.36 -0.48 -10.11
N SER A 48 -10.54 0.17 -9.29
CA SER A 48 -9.10 0.29 -9.55
C SER A 48 -8.35 -0.98 -9.12
N CYS A 49 -8.74 -1.60 -8.00
CA CYS A 49 -8.05 -2.77 -7.48
C CYS A 49 -9.01 -3.79 -6.83
N LEU A 50 -8.87 -5.05 -7.21
CA LEU A 50 -9.55 -6.19 -6.61
C LEU A 50 -8.60 -6.97 -5.71
N LEU A 51 -8.93 -7.08 -4.43
CA LEU A 51 -8.18 -7.85 -3.44
C LEU A 51 -8.81 -9.23 -3.29
N LEU A 52 -8.08 -10.26 -3.70
CA LEU A 52 -8.50 -11.66 -3.58
C LEU A 52 -8.02 -12.23 -2.24
N GLY A 53 -8.94 -12.33 -1.28
CA GLY A 53 -8.72 -13.01 -0.02
C GLY A 53 -8.71 -14.54 -0.13
N PRO A 54 -8.64 -15.25 1.00
CA PRO A 54 -8.65 -16.70 1.03
C PRO A 54 -9.92 -17.31 0.41
N GLY A 55 -9.81 -18.55 -0.08
CA GLY A 55 -10.94 -19.27 -0.65
C GLY A 55 -11.54 -18.66 -1.93
N VAL A 56 -10.93 -17.60 -2.48
CA VAL A 56 -11.35 -17.02 -3.74
C VAL A 56 -10.78 -17.82 -4.91
N SER A 57 -11.64 -18.18 -5.87
CA SER A 57 -11.22 -18.68 -7.18
C SER A 57 -11.63 -17.69 -8.26
N ILE A 58 -10.83 -17.54 -9.32
CA ILE A 58 -11.14 -16.64 -10.42
C ILE A 58 -10.89 -17.33 -11.77
N THR A 59 -11.81 -17.15 -12.70
CA THR A 59 -11.68 -17.68 -14.07
C THR A 59 -10.87 -16.75 -14.95
N THR A 60 -10.21 -17.29 -15.98
CA THR A 60 -9.46 -16.49 -16.96
C THR A 60 -10.31 -15.39 -17.62
N PRO A 61 -11.55 -15.64 -18.10
CA PRO A 61 -12.38 -14.57 -18.68
C PRO A 61 -12.61 -13.41 -17.71
N ALA A 62 -12.94 -13.69 -16.45
CA ALA A 62 -13.10 -12.65 -15.44
C ALA A 62 -11.82 -11.82 -15.24
N LEU A 63 -10.66 -12.49 -15.16
CA LEU A 63 -9.37 -11.82 -15.04
C LEU A 63 -9.05 -10.96 -16.27
N THR A 64 -9.33 -11.47 -17.48
CA THR A 64 -9.16 -10.71 -18.73
C THR A 64 -10.04 -9.45 -18.76
N THR A 65 -11.30 -9.55 -18.31
CA THR A 65 -12.19 -8.38 -18.25
C THR A 65 -11.74 -7.35 -17.22
N LEU A 66 -11.27 -7.80 -16.04
CA LEU A 66 -10.64 -6.91 -15.05
C LEU A 66 -9.44 -6.18 -15.65
N ALA A 67 -8.54 -6.91 -16.34
CA ALA A 67 -7.36 -6.31 -16.95
C ALA A 67 -7.72 -5.27 -18.03
N ARG A 68 -8.70 -5.57 -18.90
CA ARG A 68 -9.20 -4.63 -19.93
C ARG A 68 -9.82 -3.36 -19.33
N HIS A 69 -10.38 -3.43 -18.13
CA HIS A 69 -10.92 -2.27 -17.43
C HIS A 69 -9.89 -1.54 -16.58
N GLY A 70 -8.61 -1.91 -16.65
CA GLY A 70 -7.54 -1.30 -15.86
C GLY A 70 -7.62 -1.64 -14.37
N THR A 71 -8.29 -2.73 -14.00
CA THR A 71 -8.39 -3.19 -12.61
C THR A 71 -7.19 -4.07 -12.27
N SER A 72 -6.32 -3.60 -11.38
CA SER A 72 -5.27 -4.42 -10.77
C SER A 72 -5.87 -5.50 -9.87
N VAL A 73 -5.26 -6.69 -9.82
CA VAL A 73 -5.72 -7.79 -8.96
C VAL A 73 -4.60 -8.18 -8.01
N VAL A 74 -4.85 -8.15 -6.70
CA VAL A 74 -3.84 -8.49 -5.69
C VAL A 74 -4.32 -9.64 -4.83
N CYS A 75 -3.55 -10.72 -4.77
CA CYS A 75 -3.79 -11.84 -3.89
C CYS A 75 -3.35 -11.49 -2.47
N VAL A 76 -4.28 -11.51 -1.53
CA VAL A 76 -4.06 -11.10 -0.15
C VAL A 76 -4.46 -12.18 0.85
N GLY A 77 -3.92 -12.08 2.07
CA GLY A 77 -4.41 -12.88 3.20
C GLY A 77 -5.76 -12.35 3.72
N ALA A 78 -6.42 -13.12 4.59
CA ALA A 78 -7.70 -12.74 5.18
C ALA A 78 -7.67 -11.31 5.74
N GLY A 79 -8.61 -10.46 5.31
CA GLY A 79 -8.70 -9.05 5.74
C GLY A 79 -7.51 -8.17 5.35
N GLY A 80 -6.72 -8.56 4.35
CA GLY A 80 -5.59 -7.78 3.84
C GLY A 80 -4.30 -7.88 4.66
N VAL A 81 -4.20 -8.84 5.59
CA VAL A 81 -3.03 -8.98 6.50
C VAL A 81 -1.75 -9.46 5.81
N ARG A 82 -1.81 -9.87 4.54
CA ARG A 82 -0.65 -10.24 3.72
C ARG A 82 -0.96 -9.83 2.29
N ALA A 83 0.07 -9.52 1.51
CA ALA A 83 -0.01 -9.50 0.05
C ALA A 83 1.00 -10.52 -0.48
N TYR A 84 0.57 -11.35 -1.42
CA TYR A 84 1.34 -12.46 -1.96
C TYR A 84 1.86 -12.15 -3.37
N ALA A 85 0.98 -11.65 -4.23
CA ALA A 85 1.29 -11.32 -5.62
C ALA A 85 0.26 -10.33 -6.16
N GLY A 86 0.66 -9.55 -7.16
CA GLY A 86 -0.21 -8.66 -7.92
C GLY A 86 -0.18 -9.00 -9.41
N ILE A 87 -1.31 -8.86 -10.07
CA ILE A 87 -1.49 -8.90 -11.52
C ILE A 87 -1.86 -7.49 -11.94
N LEU A 88 -0.99 -6.86 -12.74
CA LEU A 88 -1.15 -5.50 -13.20
C LEU A 88 -1.69 -5.51 -14.63
N PRO A 89 -2.67 -4.67 -14.97
CA PRO A 89 -3.16 -4.53 -16.34
C PRO A 89 -2.10 -3.83 -17.20
N ASP A 90 -2.11 -4.12 -18.50
CA ASP A 90 -1.25 -3.47 -19.50
C ASP A 90 -1.55 -1.97 -19.64
N SER A 91 -2.80 -1.57 -19.39
CA SER A 91 -3.28 -0.19 -19.34
C SER A 91 -2.86 0.59 -18.08
N LEU A 92 -2.21 -0.06 -17.09
CA LEU A 92 -1.74 0.64 -15.90
C LEU A 92 -0.62 1.62 -16.27
N THR A 93 -0.84 2.90 -15.95
CA THR A 93 0.12 3.96 -16.27
C THR A 93 1.42 3.78 -15.51
N THR A 94 2.57 4.08 -16.13
CA THR A 94 3.88 4.08 -15.47
C THR A 94 4.15 5.33 -14.64
N HIS A 95 3.22 6.29 -14.59
CA HIS A 95 3.38 7.58 -13.92
C HIS A 95 3.98 7.46 -12.51
N TRP A 96 3.36 6.68 -11.62
CA TRP A 96 3.84 6.53 -10.25
C TRP A 96 5.18 5.82 -10.16
N LEU A 97 5.41 4.82 -11.01
CA LEU A 97 6.69 4.10 -11.09
C LEU A 97 7.81 5.03 -11.54
N GLU A 98 7.58 5.86 -12.55
CA GLU A 98 8.52 6.86 -13.04
C GLU A 98 8.83 7.93 -11.98
N GLN A 99 7.81 8.43 -11.27
CA GLN A 99 8.00 9.35 -10.14
C GLN A 99 8.84 8.72 -9.04
N GLN A 100 8.56 7.46 -8.67
CA GLN A 100 9.34 6.73 -7.67
C GLN A 100 10.79 6.58 -8.11
N VAL A 101 11.04 6.08 -9.33
CA VAL A 101 12.40 5.85 -9.84
C VAL A 101 13.16 7.18 -9.91
N THR A 102 12.58 8.21 -10.50
CA THR A 102 13.22 9.54 -10.64
C THR A 102 13.63 10.10 -9.28
N THR A 103 12.72 10.03 -8.31
CA THR A 103 12.97 10.54 -6.95
C THR A 103 13.96 9.67 -6.20
N TRP A 104 13.94 8.36 -6.40
CA TRP A 104 14.82 7.41 -5.72
C TRP A 104 16.27 7.48 -6.22
N THR A 105 16.47 7.73 -7.52
CA THR A 105 17.81 7.82 -8.13
C THR A 105 18.55 9.11 -7.80
N ASP A 106 17.83 10.21 -7.59
CA ASP A 106 18.41 11.51 -7.21
C ASP A 106 18.58 11.57 -5.68
N GLN A 107 19.82 11.74 -5.21
CA GLN A 107 20.12 11.71 -3.77
C GLN A 107 19.48 12.86 -3.00
N THR A 108 19.34 14.03 -3.61
CA THR A 108 18.70 15.20 -3.00
C THR A 108 17.20 14.95 -2.85
N ARG A 109 16.53 14.51 -3.92
CA ARG A 109 15.09 14.19 -3.88
C ARG A 109 14.79 13.03 -2.95
N ARG A 110 15.63 12.00 -2.94
CA ARG A 110 15.51 10.87 -2.03
C ARG A 110 15.60 11.32 -0.56
N LEU A 111 16.55 12.20 -0.25
CA LEU A 111 16.69 12.79 1.08
C LEU A 111 15.44 13.60 1.45
N GLU A 112 14.92 14.43 0.54
CA GLU A 112 13.69 15.20 0.79
C GLU A 112 12.51 14.31 1.13
N VAL A 113 12.30 13.21 0.39
CA VAL A 113 11.23 12.26 0.70
C VAL A 113 11.45 11.61 2.06
N ALA A 114 12.66 11.15 2.37
CA ALA A 114 12.96 10.60 3.69
C ALA A 114 12.64 11.60 4.81
N VAL A 115 13.03 12.87 4.66
CA VAL A 115 12.71 13.95 5.62
C VAL A 115 11.19 14.12 5.78
N ARG A 116 10.42 14.13 4.67
CA ARG A 116 8.95 14.20 4.72
C ARG A 116 8.35 13.01 5.46
N MET A 117 8.86 11.80 5.23
CA MET A 117 8.41 10.61 5.96
C MET A 117 8.64 10.75 7.47
N TYR A 118 9.81 11.26 7.90
CA TYR A 118 10.06 11.56 9.31
C TYR A 118 9.09 12.62 9.84
N ARG A 119 8.83 13.69 9.09
CA ARG A 119 7.84 14.73 9.45
C ARG A 119 6.44 14.15 9.67
N MET A 120 5.97 13.32 8.74
CA MET A 120 4.68 12.64 8.86
C MET A 120 4.59 11.76 10.10
N ARG A 121 5.67 11.05 10.45
CA ARG A 121 5.71 10.24 11.69
C ARG A 121 5.65 11.08 12.95
N PHE A 122 6.09 12.33 12.85
CA PHE A 122 6.32 13.18 13.99
C PHE A 122 5.19 14.12 14.36
N HIS A 123 4.13 14.24 13.53
CA HIS A 123 2.84 14.96 13.64
C HIS A 123 2.87 16.36 14.32
N ASP A 124 3.50 16.49 15.48
CA ASP A 124 3.51 17.65 16.38
C ASP A 124 4.92 18.23 16.64
N ALA A 125 5.96 17.74 15.97
CA ALA A 125 7.32 18.26 16.16
C ALA A 125 7.65 19.35 15.15
N GLU A 126 8.04 20.52 15.65
CA GLU A 126 8.87 21.44 14.89
C GLU A 126 10.21 20.74 14.63
N LEU A 127 10.37 20.22 13.41
CA LEU A 127 11.68 19.82 12.91
C LEU A 127 12.36 21.09 12.39
N PRO A 128 13.61 21.36 12.80
CA PRO A 128 14.39 22.47 12.22
C PRO A 128 14.39 22.39 10.68
N ASP A 129 14.52 23.52 10.00
CA ASP A 129 14.54 23.54 8.53
C ASP A 129 15.72 22.75 7.96
N THR A 130 16.82 22.71 8.71
CA THR A 130 18.02 21.93 8.40
C THR A 130 18.20 20.80 9.41
N VAL A 131 17.81 19.58 9.05
CA VAL A 131 18.06 18.37 9.86
C VAL A 131 18.81 17.33 9.03
N THR A 132 19.84 16.73 9.61
CA THR A 132 20.55 15.62 8.97
C THR A 132 19.79 14.30 9.16
N LEU A 133 19.99 13.33 8.27
CA LEU A 133 19.41 11.99 8.42
C LEU A 133 19.78 11.32 9.74
N GLU A 134 21.00 11.54 10.23
CA GLU A 134 21.47 11.00 11.50
C GLU A 134 20.68 11.57 12.68
N GLN A 135 20.43 12.88 12.68
CA GLN A 135 19.60 13.54 13.68
C GLN A 135 18.16 13.01 13.64
N LEU A 136 17.56 12.87 12.44
CA LEU A 136 16.20 12.32 12.30
C LEU A 136 16.09 10.89 12.84
N ARG A 137 17.06 10.03 12.56
CA ARG A 137 17.15 8.67 13.13
C ARG A 137 17.28 8.68 14.65
N GLY A 138 18.11 9.58 15.19
CA GLY A 138 18.27 9.77 16.64
C GLY A 138 16.97 10.19 17.32
N MET A 139 16.27 11.16 16.74
CA MET A 139 14.97 11.65 17.21
C MET A 139 13.90 10.56 17.17
N GLU A 140 13.84 9.79 16.07
CA GLU A 140 12.95 8.64 15.94
C GLU A 140 13.20 7.61 17.04
N GLY A 141 14.47 7.22 17.23
CA GLY A 141 14.85 6.24 18.24
C GLY A 141 14.45 6.67 19.66
N GLN A 142 14.64 7.96 19.98
CA GLN A 142 14.25 8.51 21.28
C GLN A 142 12.71 8.52 21.45
N ARG A 143 11.97 8.94 20.43
CA ARG A 143 10.49 8.93 20.43
C ARG A 143 9.93 7.53 20.60
N MET A 144 10.49 6.56 19.88
CA MET A 144 10.08 5.17 19.97
C MET A 144 10.32 4.60 21.38
N LYS A 145 11.48 4.91 22.01
CA LYS A 145 11.74 4.56 23.42
C LYS A 145 10.73 5.18 24.38
N THR A 146 10.39 6.46 24.18
CA THR A 146 9.38 7.14 24.99
C THR A 146 8.00 6.50 24.82
N LEU A 147 7.59 6.21 23.59
CA LEU A 147 6.31 5.56 23.30
C LEU A 147 6.22 4.16 23.94
N TYR A 148 7.28 3.35 23.82
CA TYR A 148 7.35 2.06 24.51
C TYR A 148 7.20 2.19 26.02
N LYS A 149 7.83 3.21 26.63
CA LYS A 149 7.71 3.46 28.07
C LYS A 149 6.29 3.84 28.46
N ILE A 150 5.63 4.71 27.69
CA ILE A 150 4.25 5.12 27.92
C ILE A 150 3.30 3.91 27.83
N LEU A 151 3.40 3.14 26.74
CA LEU A 151 2.55 1.95 26.54
C LEU A 151 2.82 0.88 27.60
N ALA A 152 4.08 0.65 27.98
CA ALA A 152 4.40 -0.28 29.06
C ALA A 152 3.74 0.14 30.38
N GLN A 153 3.86 1.42 30.74
CA GLN A 153 3.25 1.97 31.96
C GLN A 153 1.72 1.88 31.92
N GLN A 154 1.07 2.21 30.80
CA GLN A 154 -0.38 2.14 30.63
C GLN A 154 -0.94 0.73 30.82
N HIS A 155 -0.17 -0.29 30.44
CA HIS A 155 -0.58 -1.69 30.55
C HIS A 155 0.01 -2.42 31.76
N GLY A 156 0.70 -1.71 32.68
CA GLY A 156 1.32 -2.33 33.86
C GLY A 156 2.46 -3.31 33.53
N ILE A 157 3.06 -3.19 32.36
CA ILE A 157 4.22 -3.98 31.95
C ILE A 157 5.46 -3.35 32.57
N GLY A 158 6.40 -4.18 33.01
CA GLY A 158 7.71 -3.71 33.49
C GLY A 158 8.54 -3.08 32.37
N ARG A 159 9.87 -3.24 32.44
CA ARG A 159 10.75 -2.68 31.41
C ARG A 159 10.60 -3.46 30.08
N PHE A 160 9.93 -2.87 29.11
CA PHE A 160 9.85 -3.42 27.76
C PHE A 160 11.10 -3.08 26.92
N ARG A 161 11.56 -4.04 26.13
CA ARG A 161 12.56 -3.85 25.08
C ARG A 161 12.09 -4.56 23.82
N ARG A 162 12.10 -3.86 22.69
CA ARG A 162 11.85 -4.48 21.39
C ARG A 162 13.03 -5.40 21.05
N ASN A 163 12.76 -6.69 20.96
CA ASN A 163 13.72 -7.71 20.56
C ASN A 163 13.11 -8.51 19.40
N TYR A 164 13.90 -8.74 18.35
CA TYR A 164 13.51 -9.60 17.24
C TYR A 164 14.63 -10.61 17.03
N HIS A 165 14.42 -11.82 17.56
CA HIS A 165 15.33 -12.93 17.44
C HIS A 165 14.60 -14.08 16.74
N PRO A 166 14.73 -14.20 15.40
CA PRO A 166 14.10 -15.28 14.64
C PRO A 166 14.43 -16.67 15.19
N ASP A 167 15.70 -16.87 15.58
CA ASP A 167 16.21 -18.15 16.07
C ASP A 167 15.70 -18.51 17.48
N GLN A 168 15.11 -17.54 18.20
CA GLN A 168 14.57 -17.70 19.55
C GLN A 168 13.12 -17.23 19.63
N TRP A 169 12.34 -17.51 18.57
CA TRP A 169 10.97 -17.01 18.43
C TRP A 169 10.09 -17.28 19.65
N HIS A 170 10.03 -18.54 20.09
CA HIS A 170 9.16 -18.97 21.19
C HIS A 170 9.59 -18.49 22.59
N ALA A 171 10.79 -17.94 22.74
CA ALA A 171 11.29 -17.40 24.00
C ALA A 171 10.95 -15.90 24.17
N GLN A 172 10.35 -15.27 23.16
CA GLN A 172 9.98 -13.85 23.21
C GLN A 172 8.74 -13.63 24.08
N ASP A 173 8.68 -12.47 24.74
CA ASP A 173 7.49 -12.09 25.50
C ASP A 173 6.26 -11.86 24.58
N PRO A 174 5.03 -11.94 25.12
CA PRO A 174 3.82 -11.81 24.33
C PRO A 174 3.70 -10.51 23.54
N VAL A 175 4.23 -9.39 24.06
CA VAL A 175 4.17 -8.10 23.36
C VAL A 175 5.08 -8.13 22.13
N ASN A 176 6.29 -8.70 22.25
CA ASN A 176 7.19 -8.83 21.10
C ASN A 176 6.62 -9.75 20.01
N LEU A 177 5.98 -10.86 20.39
CA LEU A 177 5.29 -11.76 19.46
C LEU A 177 4.09 -11.08 18.77
N ALA A 178 3.22 -10.44 19.55
CA ALA A 178 2.08 -9.69 19.04
C ALA A 178 2.54 -8.58 18.09
N LEU A 179 3.56 -7.80 18.46
CA LEU A 179 4.06 -6.69 17.67
C LEU A 179 4.69 -7.16 16.35
N SER A 180 5.42 -8.26 16.34
CA SER A 180 5.97 -8.83 15.11
C SER A 180 4.84 -9.28 14.17
N SER A 181 3.87 -10.01 14.71
CA SER A 181 2.69 -10.48 13.97
C SER A 181 1.85 -9.30 13.42
N ALA A 182 1.63 -8.27 14.25
CA ALA A 182 0.92 -7.04 13.91
C ALA A 182 1.63 -6.26 12.78
N ASN A 183 2.95 -6.10 12.87
CA ASN A 183 3.75 -5.46 11.83
C ASN A 183 3.67 -6.22 10.50
N THR A 184 3.76 -7.56 10.52
CA THR A 184 3.55 -8.36 9.30
C THR A 184 2.18 -8.10 8.67
N CYS A 185 1.14 -7.93 9.49
CA CYS A 185 -0.20 -7.59 8.99
C CYS A 185 -0.22 -6.23 8.27
N LEU A 186 0.37 -5.22 8.89
CA LEU A 186 0.49 -3.88 8.31
C LEU A 186 1.32 -3.88 7.01
N TYR A 187 2.40 -4.65 6.97
CA TYR A 187 3.21 -4.79 5.75
C TYR A 187 2.40 -5.36 4.59
N GLY A 188 1.49 -6.31 4.86
CA GLY A 188 0.61 -6.89 3.86
C GLY A 188 -0.24 -5.84 3.13
N ILE A 189 -0.94 -4.99 3.89
CA ILE A 189 -1.83 -4.01 3.28
C ILE A 189 -1.08 -2.88 2.57
N VAL A 190 0.06 -2.46 3.11
CA VAL A 190 0.95 -1.49 2.45
C VAL A 190 1.46 -2.07 1.14
N HIS A 191 1.92 -3.31 1.14
CA HIS A 191 2.39 -3.97 -0.07
C HIS A 191 1.28 -4.07 -1.13
N ALA A 192 0.04 -4.39 -0.73
CA ALA A 192 -1.09 -4.39 -1.65
C ALA A 192 -1.35 -3.01 -2.28
N ALA A 193 -1.27 -1.94 -1.49
CA ALA A 193 -1.43 -0.56 -2.00
C ALA A 193 -0.34 -0.19 -3.00
N LEU A 194 0.93 -0.51 -2.70
CA LEU A 194 2.05 -0.23 -3.58
C LEU A 194 1.92 -0.98 -4.92
N LEU A 195 1.56 -2.26 -4.89
CA LEU A 195 1.29 -3.03 -6.10
C LEU A 195 0.14 -2.44 -6.91
N ALA A 196 -0.95 -2.04 -6.24
CA ALA A 196 -2.10 -1.44 -6.91
C ALA A 196 -1.76 -0.13 -7.64
N LEU A 197 -0.80 0.64 -7.13
CA LEU A 197 -0.26 1.85 -7.75
C LEU A 197 0.77 1.59 -8.87
N GLY A 198 1.18 0.33 -9.09
CA GLY A 198 2.26 -0.01 -10.03
C GLY A 198 3.66 0.35 -9.53
N LEU A 199 3.80 0.65 -8.24
CA LEU A 199 5.07 1.01 -7.61
C LEU A 199 5.92 -0.22 -7.31
N SER A 200 7.24 -0.04 -7.27
CA SER A 200 8.17 -1.08 -6.83
C SER A 200 8.25 -1.13 -5.29
N PRO A 201 7.92 -2.27 -4.64
CA PRO A 201 8.07 -2.43 -3.20
C PRO A 201 9.54 -2.42 -2.73
N ALA A 202 10.49 -2.60 -3.66
CA ALA A 202 11.92 -2.72 -3.37
C ALA A 202 12.66 -1.38 -3.31
N LEU A 203 12.10 -0.31 -3.89
CA LEU A 203 12.75 1.00 -3.98
C LEU A 203 12.35 1.89 -2.79
N GLY A 204 12.95 1.61 -1.64
CA GLY A 204 12.77 2.39 -0.42
C GLY A 204 13.66 3.65 -0.35
N PHE A 205 13.15 4.67 0.32
CA PHE A 205 13.81 5.94 0.61
C PHE A 205 14.62 5.88 1.90
N VAL A 206 14.11 5.24 2.96
CA VAL A 206 14.80 5.10 4.27
C VAL A 206 15.43 3.71 4.41
N HIS A 207 14.66 2.65 4.13
CA HIS A 207 15.16 1.27 4.10
C HIS A 207 15.77 0.93 2.73
N ALA A 208 16.72 0.00 2.70
CA ALA A 208 17.39 -0.45 1.48
C ALA A 208 17.81 -1.93 1.55
N GLY A 209 18.11 -2.53 0.39
CA GLY A 209 18.71 -3.87 0.30
C GLY A 209 17.74 -5.05 0.47
N LYS A 210 16.43 -4.81 0.47
CA LYS A 210 15.38 -5.85 0.56
C LYS A 210 14.25 -5.54 -0.42
N GLN A 211 13.59 -6.59 -0.92
CA GLN A 211 12.44 -6.48 -1.83
C GLN A 211 11.21 -5.78 -1.22
N HIS A 212 11.20 -5.57 0.10
CA HIS A 212 10.13 -4.89 0.82
C HIS A 212 10.59 -3.56 1.44
N ALA A 213 11.70 -2.98 0.98
CA ALA A 213 12.23 -1.76 1.58
C ALA A 213 11.21 -0.62 1.62
N PHE A 214 10.49 -0.37 0.52
CA PHE A 214 9.47 0.68 0.48
C PHE A 214 8.21 0.31 1.28
N VAL A 215 7.92 -0.98 1.43
CA VAL A 215 6.86 -1.45 2.33
C VAL A 215 7.17 -1.07 3.78
N TYR A 216 8.40 -1.24 4.22
CA TYR A 216 8.82 -0.88 5.58
C TYR A 216 8.76 0.62 5.82
N ASP A 217 9.24 1.39 4.85
CA ASP A 217 9.17 2.85 4.83
C ASP A 217 7.74 3.34 5.08
N ILE A 218 6.78 2.90 4.26
CA ILE A 218 5.40 3.35 4.36
C ILE A 218 4.72 2.79 5.61
N ALA A 219 5.00 1.54 6.01
CA ALA A 219 4.43 0.97 7.22
C ALA A 219 4.85 1.72 8.50
N ASP A 220 6.09 2.24 8.55
CA ASP A 220 6.60 2.99 9.70
C ASP A 220 5.84 4.31 9.96
N LEU A 221 5.09 4.81 8.97
CA LEU A 221 4.18 5.94 9.14
C LEU A 221 3.01 5.63 10.09
N TYR A 222 2.59 4.37 10.15
CA TYR A 222 1.34 3.98 10.83
C TYR A 222 1.57 3.12 12.08
N LYS A 223 2.78 2.60 12.34
CA LYS A 223 3.04 1.69 13.47
C LYS A 223 2.63 2.25 14.83
N ALA A 224 2.89 3.54 15.06
CA ALA A 224 2.61 4.21 16.33
C ALA A 224 1.10 4.29 16.65
N GLU A 225 0.26 4.46 15.63
CA GLU A 225 -1.20 4.54 15.78
C GLU A 225 -1.91 3.17 15.67
N THR A 226 -1.24 2.16 15.08
CA THR A 226 -1.87 0.85 14.79
C THR A 226 -1.24 -0.31 15.56
N THR A 227 -0.05 -0.77 15.15
CA THR A 227 0.52 -2.04 15.59
C THR A 227 1.04 -1.98 17.03
N LEU A 228 1.59 -0.84 17.44
CA LEU A 228 2.17 -0.66 18.77
C LEU A 228 1.11 -0.70 19.88
N PRO A 229 0.05 0.13 19.87
CA PRO A 229 -0.99 0.05 20.90
C PRO A 229 -1.65 -1.33 20.97
N LEU A 230 -1.92 -1.95 19.81
CA LEU A 230 -2.51 -3.28 19.75
C LEU A 230 -1.64 -4.33 20.42
N ALA A 231 -0.33 -4.34 20.15
CA ALA A 231 0.57 -5.35 20.70
C ALA A 231 0.69 -5.26 22.22
N PHE A 232 0.75 -4.04 22.77
CA PHE A 232 0.80 -3.83 24.22
C PHE A 232 -0.54 -4.19 24.90
N ALA A 233 -1.67 -3.95 24.24
CA ALA A 233 -2.97 -4.42 24.71
C ALA A 233 -3.07 -5.96 24.78
N LEU A 234 -2.24 -6.68 24.04
CA LEU A 234 -2.20 -8.15 24.00
C LEU A 234 -1.13 -8.75 24.94
N HIS A 235 -0.53 -7.99 25.85
CA HIS A 235 0.57 -8.47 26.72
C HIS A 235 0.24 -9.68 27.61
N GLN A 236 -1.05 -9.91 27.92
CA GLN A 236 -1.53 -11.07 28.69
C GLN A 236 -2.11 -12.18 27.81
N SER A 237 -2.08 -12.04 26.48
CA SER A 237 -2.63 -13.06 25.59
C SER A 237 -1.80 -14.35 25.68
N GLY A 238 -2.49 -15.48 25.80
CA GLY A 238 -1.89 -16.81 25.66
C GLY A 238 -1.59 -17.20 24.20
N ASN A 239 -2.12 -16.45 23.22
CA ASN A 239 -1.82 -16.64 21.80
C ASN A 239 -1.70 -15.28 21.07
N PRO A 240 -0.67 -14.49 21.43
CA PRO A 240 -0.55 -13.08 21.04
C PRO A 240 -0.48 -12.87 19.53
N GLU A 241 0.16 -13.81 18.81
CA GLU A 241 0.28 -13.71 17.36
C GLU A 241 -1.05 -13.88 16.65
N GLN A 242 -1.83 -14.90 17.03
CA GLN A 242 -3.14 -15.16 16.43
C GLN A 242 -4.12 -14.05 16.78
N ASP A 243 -4.10 -13.58 18.03
CA ASP A 243 -4.95 -12.49 18.49
C ASP A 243 -4.65 -11.18 17.75
N ALA A 244 -3.37 -10.85 17.53
CA ALA A 244 -2.99 -9.67 16.74
C ALA A 244 -3.54 -9.74 15.31
N ARG A 245 -3.37 -10.88 14.63
CA ARG A 245 -3.92 -11.10 13.28
C ARG A 245 -5.45 -11.00 13.29
N ARG A 246 -6.12 -11.62 14.26
CA ARG A 246 -7.58 -11.60 14.38
C ARG A 246 -8.10 -10.17 14.55
N ARG A 247 -7.51 -9.40 15.47
CA ARG A 247 -7.91 -8.00 15.75
C ARG A 247 -7.76 -7.07 14.55
N PHE A 248 -6.80 -7.29 13.66
CA PHE A 248 -6.68 -6.52 12.43
C PHE A 248 -7.68 -6.93 11.34
N ARG A 249 -8.09 -8.20 11.31
CA ARG A 249 -9.16 -8.68 10.42
C ARG A 249 -10.54 -8.21 10.87
N GLU A 250 -10.78 -8.20 12.17
CA GLU A 250 -12.04 -7.72 12.75
C GLU A 250 -12.34 -6.28 12.28
N ASN A 251 -13.56 -6.05 11.81
CA ASN A 251 -14.02 -4.76 11.27
C ASN A 251 -13.18 -4.20 10.10
N LEU A 252 -12.38 -5.06 9.44
CA LEU A 252 -11.57 -4.74 8.26
C LEU A 252 -10.67 -3.51 8.48
N ARG A 253 -10.07 -3.40 9.67
CA ARG A 253 -9.32 -2.20 10.10
C ARG A 253 -8.20 -1.82 9.13
N LEU A 254 -7.46 -2.80 8.61
CA LEU A 254 -6.36 -2.53 7.67
C LEU A 254 -6.88 -2.09 6.31
N LEU A 255 -7.95 -2.69 5.79
CA LEU A 255 -8.55 -2.27 4.51
C LEU A 255 -9.00 -0.81 4.56
N LYS A 256 -9.50 -0.33 5.71
CA LYS A 256 -9.88 1.08 5.90
C LYS A 256 -8.71 2.05 5.85
N LEU A 257 -7.47 1.56 6.01
CA LEU A 257 -6.26 2.38 5.92
C LEU A 257 -5.78 2.57 4.47
N LEU A 258 -6.26 1.74 3.53
CA LEU A 258 -5.82 1.79 2.12
C LEU A 258 -5.94 3.17 1.48
N PRO A 259 -7.08 3.90 1.58
CA PRO A 259 -7.19 5.21 0.94
C PRO A 259 -6.16 6.22 1.48
N ARG A 260 -5.91 6.17 2.79
CA ARG A 260 -4.88 7.01 3.43
C ARG A 260 -3.48 6.63 2.97
N ILE A 261 -3.16 5.33 2.90
CA ILE A 261 -1.86 4.85 2.39
C ILE A 261 -1.61 5.33 0.97
N VAL A 262 -2.61 5.22 0.09
CA VAL A 262 -2.50 5.66 -1.30
C VAL A 262 -2.22 7.16 -1.36
N HIS A 263 -3.04 7.96 -0.68
CA HIS A 263 -2.87 9.42 -0.64
C HIS A 263 -1.48 9.83 -0.10
N ASP A 264 -1.04 9.19 0.98
CA ASP A 264 0.24 9.49 1.62
C ASP A 264 1.42 9.12 0.71
N VAL A 265 1.36 7.98 0.02
CA VAL A 265 2.37 7.59 -0.99
C VAL A 265 2.42 8.58 -2.14
N GLN A 266 1.28 8.97 -2.69
CA GLN A 266 1.20 9.95 -3.77
C GLN A 266 1.79 11.30 -3.34
N SER A 267 1.40 11.79 -2.16
CA SER A 267 1.89 13.04 -1.58
C SER A 267 3.40 13.04 -1.31
N LEU A 268 3.97 11.88 -0.95
CA LEU A 268 5.41 11.73 -0.76
C LEU A 268 6.18 11.86 -2.09
N LEU A 269 5.65 11.28 -3.18
CA LEU A 269 6.29 11.25 -4.49
C LEU A 269 6.09 12.54 -5.30
N THR A 270 4.98 13.25 -5.13
CA THR A 270 4.66 14.51 -5.84
C THR A 270 4.28 15.64 -4.85
N PRO A 271 5.26 16.21 -4.14
CA PRO A 271 5.03 17.32 -3.22
C PRO A 271 4.53 18.58 -3.96
N GLY A 272 3.48 19.23 -3.45
CA GLY A 272 3.05 20.55 -3.90
C GLY A 272 2.16 20.58 -5.16
N SER A 273 1.87 19.44 -5.77
CA SER A 273 0.66 19.32 -6.60
C SER A 273 -0.50 19.02 -5.66
N PRO A 274 -1.54 19.87 -5.57
CA PRO A 274 -2.71 19.50 -4.80
C PRO A 274 -3.29 18.22 -5.41
N VAL A 275 -3.20 17.10 -4.67
CA VAL A 275 -4.00 15.89 -4.91
C VAL A 275 -5.44 16.23 -4.53
N THR A 276 -6.03 17.19 -5.25
CA THR A 276 -7.43 17.53 -5.13
C THR A 276 -8.21 16.48 -5.88
N ALA A 277 -9.05 15.72 -5.17
CA ALA A 277 -9.99 14.75 -5.73
C ALA A 277 -10.98 15.31 -6.79
N ASP A 278 -10.84 16.60 -7.13
CA ASP A 278 -11.71 17.40 -7.99
C ASP A 278 -10.96 18.10 -9.14
N GLN A 279 -9.64 17.89 -9.29
CA GLN A 279 -8.98 18.26 -10.55
C GLN A 279 -9.16 17.11 -11.53
N PRO A 280 -9.91 17.30 -12.64
CA PRO A 280 -9.94 16.30 -13.68
C PRO A 280 -8.53 16.14 -14.22
N THR A 281 -7.94 14.94 -14.09
CA THR A 281 -6.99 14.52 -15.13
C THR A 281 -7.73 14.72 -16.45
N PRO A 282 -7.19 15.53 -17.37
CA PRO A 282 -7.90 15.83 -18.60
C PRO A 282 -8.30 14.50 -19.23
N ALA A 283 -9.52 14.40 -19.74
CA ALA A 283 -10.00 13.20 -20.42
C ALA A 283 -9.09 12.77 -21.60
N SER A 284 -8.10 13.60 -21.95
CA SER A 284 -6.98 13.25 -22.82
C SER A 284 -6.03 12.23 -22.20
N GLU A 285 -5.72 12.22 -20.89
CA GLU A 285 -4.70 11.30 -20.34
C GLU A 285 -5.08 9.83 -20.46
N ARG A 286 -6.36 9.46 -20.32
CA ARG A 286 -6.85 8.08 -20.57
C ARG A 286 -6.89 7.71 -22.06
N ARG A 287 -6.93 8.68 -22.98
CA ARG A 287 -6.85 8.45 -24.44
C ARG A 287 -5.41 8.56 -24.96
N ASP A 288 -4.57 9.35 -24.32
CA ASP A 288 -3.14 9.52 -24.59
C ASP A 288 -2.35 8.32 -24.05
N THR A 289 -2.82 7.65 -22.99
CA THR A 289 -2.22 6.41 -22.45
C THR A 289 -2.32 5.20 -23.38
N GLU A 290 -3.23 5.19 -24.36
CA GLU A 290 -3.26 4.15 -25.40
C GLU A 290 -2.13 4.32 -26.44
N MET A 291 -1.46 5.48 -26.47
CA MET A 291 -0.33 5.74 -27.38
C MET A 291 1.01 5.61 -26.65
N VAL A 292 1.84 4.66 -27.09
CA VAL A 292 3.21 4.49 -26.59
C VAL A 292 4.06 5.69 -27.00
N HIS A 293 4.25 6.64 -26.09
CA HIS A 293 5.07 7.80 -26.34
C HIS A 293 6.55 7.45 -26.57
N LEU A 294 7.23 8.24 -27.40
CA LEU A 294 8.68 8.16 -27.58
C LEU A 294 9.37 9.00 -26.50
N TRP A 295 10.49 8.53 -25.98
CA TRP A 295 11.30 9.31 -25.04
C TRP A 295 12.52 9.90 -25.75
N ASP A 296 12.76 11.20 -25.56
CA ASP A 296 13.93 11.92 -26.04
C ASP A 296 14.68 12.58 -24.87
N PRO A 297 16.02 12.45 -24.79
CA PRO A 297 16.81 12.99 -23.68
C PRO A 297 16.82 14.52 -23.58
N LYS A 298 16.48 15.25 -24.65
CA LYS A 298 16.44 16.72 -24.71
C LYS A 298 15.01 17.25 -24.69
N ARG A 299 14.08 16.56 -25.35
CA ARG A 299 12.70 17.00 -25.58
C ARG A 299 11.68 16.34 -24.65
N GLY A 300 12.07 15.29 -23.92
CA GLY A 300 11.19 14.56 -23.01
C GLY A 300 10.24 13.62 -23.75
N VAL A 301 9.02 13.49 -23.25
CA VAL A 301 7.99 12.62 -23.81
C VAL A 301 7.44 13.23 -25.11
N LEU A 302 7.56 12.50 -26.21
CA LEU A 302 7.13 12.87 -27.55
C LEU A 302 5.92 12.02 -27.98
N PRO A 303 4.95 12.58 -28.73
CA PRO A 303 3.80 11.82 -29.21
C PRO A 303 4.20 10.66 -30.13
N ALA A 304 3.57 9.51 -29.92
CA ALA A 304 3.68 8.34 -30.78
C ALA A 304 3.08 8.61 -32.18
N GLY A 305 3.50 7.87 -33.20
CA GLY A 305 2.86 7.91 -34.53
C GLY A 305 3.16 9.17 -35.37
N VAL A 306 4.07 10.04 -34.92
CA VAL A 306 4.57 11.19 -35.68
C VAL A 306 5.88 10.82 -36.36
N ASN A 307 6.01 11.13 -37.66
CA ASN A 307 7.26 10.95 -38.39
C ASN A 307 8.19 12.15 -38.11
N TYR A 308 9.22 11.93 -37.30
CA TYR A 308 10.25 12.94 -36.98
C TYR A 308 11.35 13.07 -38.04
N GLY A 309 11.21 12.38 -39.18
CA GLY A 309 12.21 12.30 -40.25
C GLY A 309 12.29 13.48 -41.22
N SER A 310 11.40 14.48 -41.12
CA SER A 310 11.51 15.72 -41.89
C SER A 310 12.11 16.82 -41.02
N GLY A 311 13.42 17.03 -41.15
CA GLY A 311 14.17 17.98 -40.35
C GLY A 311 13.70 19.43 -40.54
N GLU A 312 13.50 20.11 -39.41
CA GLU A 312 13.80 21.52 -39.18
C GLU A 312 14.13 21.66 -37.69
N GLN A 313 15.12 22.50 -37.40
CA GLN A 313 15.88 22.60 -36.15
C GLN A 313 15.03 22.97 -34.93
#